data_AF-A0A7C5DRC3-F1
#
_entry.id   AF-A0A7C5DRC3-F1
#
_cell.length_a   1.000
_cell.length_b   1.000
_cell.length_c   1.000
_cell.angle_alpha   90.00
_cell.angle_beta   90.00
_cell.angle_gamma   90.00
#
_symmetry.space_group_name_H-M   'P 1'
#
loop_
_entity.id
_entity.type
_entity.pdbx_description
1 polymer ?
#
loop_
_entity_poly.entity_id
_entity_poly.type
_entity_poly.pdbx_seq_one_letter_code
_entity_poly.pdbx_strand_id
1 'polypeptide(L)'
;MQYPDMFKNAMIQKMTGPGAISATALSELVNVSQATLSKWLRMAGVDPAHAFPNNVHEYTKMTKISDSKRPNNWSPEDKLKVVTEADALDDAHLGEFLRKKGLHQTHLKQWRLQMLNGLQSGFSKKNAKKMKADAKRIRSLEKDLNRKDKALAETAALLVLKKKVQEIWGDEDDPTAGSNGK
;
A
#
# COMPACT_ATOMS: atom_id res chain seq x y z
N MET A 1 -6.15 11.33 -0.11
CA MET A 1 -7.39 11.55 -0.88
C MET A 1 -7.67 10.29 -1.67
N GLN A 2 -8.80 9.61 -1.43
CA GLN A 2 -9.18 8.42 -2.20
C GLN A 2 -10.06 8.87 -3.35
N TYR A 3 -9.69 8.51 -4.59
CA TYR A 3 -10.47 8.82 -5.78
C TYR A 3 -11.27 7.59 -6.20
N PRO A 4 -12.56 7.72 -6.54
CA PRO A 4 -13.37 6.62 -7.07
C PRO A 4 -12.74 6.00 -8.32
N ASP A 5 -12.86 4.69 -8.49
CA ASP A 5 -12.20 3.99 -9.60
C ASP A 5 -12.79 4.36 -10.98
N MET A 6 -14.09 4.68 -11.05
CA MET A 6 -14.72 5.24 -12.25
C MET A 6 -14.05 6.54 -12.70
N PHE A 7 -13.71 7.41 -11.74
CA PHE A 7 -13.05 8.67 -12.02
C PHE A 7 -11.60 8.44 -12.49
N LYS A 8 -10.86 7.55 -11.84
CA LYS A 8 -9.50 7.19 -12.30
C LYS A 8 -9.51 6.65 -13.72
N ASN A 9 -10.43 5.75 -14.03
CA ASN A 9 -10.54 5.13 -15.35
C ASN A 9 -10.88 6.18 -16.43
N ALA A 10 -11.77 7.12 -16.13
CA ALA A 10 -12.06 8.23 -17.02
C ALA A 10 -10.84 9.13 -17.27
N MET A 11 -10.02 9.39 -16.24
CA MET A 11 -8.78 10.15 -16.39
C MET A 11 -7.74 9.40 -17.23
N ILE A 12 -7.60 8.09 -17.03
CA ILE A 12 -6.71 7.24 -17.85
C ILE A 12 -7.16 7.30 -19.31
N GLN A 13 -8.45 7.10 -19.60
CA GLN A 13 -9.00 7.18 -20.95
C GLN A 13 -8.75 8.54 -21.62
N LYS A 14 -8.86 9.65 -20.89
CA LYS A 14 -8.52 10.99 -21.40
C LYS A 14 -7.03 11.16 -21.72
N MET A 15 -6.14 10.40 -21.08
CA MET A 15 -4.70 10.43 -21.34
C MET A 15 -4.25 9.42 -22.42
N THR A 16 -5.11 8.47 -22.81
CA THR A 16 -4.74 7.36 -23.71
C THR A 16 -5.62 7.22 -24.95
N GLY A 17 -6.73 7.94 -25.02
CA GLY A 17 -7.69 7.86 -26.12
C GLY A 17 -7.30 8.68 -27.38
N PRO A 18 -8.11 8.61 -28.45
CA PRO A 18 -7.93 9.45 -29.64
C PRO A 18 -8.21 10.92 -29.26
N GLY A 19 -7.16 11.74 -29.24
CA GLY A 19 -7.18 13.08 -28.64
C GLY A 19 -6.62 13.14 -27.22
N ALA A 20 -5.69 12.25 -26.89
CA ALA A 20 -5.03 12.17 -25.60
C ALA A 20 -4.51 13.54 -25.12
N ILE A 21 -4.83 13.88 -23.87
CA ILE A 21 -4.34 15.09 -23.19
C ILE A 21 -3.16 14.68 -22.31
N SER A 22 -2.11 15.51 -22.25
CA SER A 22 -0.97 15.25 -21.37
C SER A 22 -1.40 15.27 -19.89
N ALA A 23 -0.71 14.50 -19.05
CA ALA A 23 -0.98 14.50 -17.60
C ALA A 23 -0.82 15.89 -16.97
N THR A 24 0.00 16.77 -17.55
CA THR A 24 0.19 18.15 -17.08
C THR A 24 -1.03 19.01 -17.39
N ALA A 25 -1.51 19.00 -18.63
CA ALA A 25 -2.70 19.76 -19.02
C ALA A 25 -3.96 19.24 -18.31
N LEU A 26 -4.07 17.91 -18.11
CA LEU A 26 -5.18 17.33 -17.36
C LEU A 26 -5.12 17.66 -15.85
N SER A 27 -3.91 17.83 -15.30
CA SER A 27 -3.72 18.23 -13.90
C SER A 27 -4.29 19.61 -13.62
N GLU A 28 -4.14 20.55 -14.55
CA GLU A 28 -4.68 21.91 -14.43
C GLU A 28 -6.20 21.94 -14.53
N LEU A 29 -6.78 21.11 -15.41
CA LEU A 29 -8.24 21.05 -15.61
C LEU A 29 -8.99 20.39 -14.47
N VAL A 30 -8.41 19.36 -13.86
CA VAL A 30 -9.11 18.46 -12.92
C VAL A 30 -8.65 18.66 -11.48
N ASN A 31 -7.67 19.55 -11.25
CA ASN A 31 -7.07 19.84 -9.95
C ASN A 31 -6.55 18.56 -9.23
N VAL A 32 -6.05 17.61 -10.02
CA VAL A 32 -5.41 16.38 -9.55
C VAL A 32 -3.95 16.46 -9.95
N SER A 33 -3.03 16.35 -8.99
CA SER A 33 -1.60 16.45 -9.28
C SER A 33 -1.16 15.56 -10.46
N GLN A 34 -0.31 16.11 -11.34
CA GLN A 34 0.29 15.41 -12.48
C GLN A 34 0.94 14.07 -12.07
N ALA A 35 1.56 14.02 -10.88
CA ALA A 35 2.18 12.81 -10.34
C ALA A 35 1.15 11.69 -10.06
N THR A 36 -0.05 12.06 -9.61
CA THR A 36 -1.14 11.10 -9.34
C THR A 36 -1.72 10.56 -10.65
N LEU A 37 -1.95 11.42 -11.63
CA LEU A 37 -2.40 11.01 -12.98
C LEU A 37 -1.37 10.08 -13.65
N SER A 38 -0.08 10.44 -13.59
CA SER A 38 1.00 9.60 -14.11
C SER A 38 1.10 8.24 -13.40
N LYS A 39 0.84 8.20 -12.08
CA LYS A 39 0.80 6.95 -11.32
C LYS A 39 -0.34 6.05 -11.77
N TRP A 40 -1.53 6.60 -12.03
CA TRP A 40 -2.67 5.83 -12.55
C TRP A 40 -2.39 5.24 -13.93
N LEU A 41 -1.77 6.02 -14.81
CA LEU A 41 -1.35 5.56 -16.13
C LEU A 41 -0.37 4.37 -16.03
N ARG A 42 0.65 4.47 -15.15
CA ARG A 42 1.62 3.39 -14.90
C ARG A 42 0.96 2.13 -14.32
N MET A 43 -0.01 2.28 -13.42
CA MET A 43 -0.72 1.13 -12.84
C MET A 43 -1.68 0.48 -13.85
N ALA A 44 -2.20 1.24 -14.81
CA ALA A 44 -3.05 0.73 -15.89
C ALA A 44 -2.26 0.03 -17.01
N GLY A 45 -0.93 0.12 -17.00
CA GLY A 45 -0.06 -0.52 -17.99
C GLY A 45 -0.15 0.10 -19.39
N VAL A 46 -0.62 1.35 -19.49
CA VAL A 46 -0.75 2.04 -20.79
C VAL A 46 0.40 3.02 -20.96
N ASP A 47 1.10 2.92 -22.10
CA ASP A 47 2.15 3.88 -22.45
C ASP A 47 1.52 5.24 -22.82
N PRO A 48 2.08 6.37 -22.35
CA PRO A 48 1.57 7.68 -22.71
C PRO A 48 1.65 7.91 -24.22
N ALA A 49 0.53 8.32 -24.84
CA ALA A 49 0.50 8.70 -26.25
C ALA A 49 1.38 9.93 -26.56
N HIS A 50 1.77 10.70 -25.53
CA HIS A 50 2.67 11.84 -25.63
C HIS A 50 3.94 11.56 -24.84
N ALA A 51 4.78 10.68 -25.37
CA ALA A 51 6.12 10.48 -24.87
C ALA A 51 6.98 11.69 -25.26
N PHE A 52 7.25 12.58 -24.31
CA PHE A 52 8.34 13.53 -24.46
C PHE A 52 9.67 12.75 -24.43
N PRO A 53 10.58 12.94 -25.41
CA PRO A 53 11.88 12.25 -25.48
C PRO A 53 12.87 12.67 -24.37
N ASN A 54 12.38 13.25 -23.27
CA ASN A 54 13.19 13.61 -22.11
C ASN A 54 12.47 13.31 -20.79
N ASN A 55 11.47 12.42 -20.82
CA ASN A 55 10.82 11.98 -19.60
C ASN A 55 11.71 10.97 -18.88
N VAL A 56 11.73 11.10 -17.57
CA VAL A 56 12.14 10.18 -16.52
C VAL A 56 12.12 8.67 -16.82
N HIS A 57 11.30 8.24 -17.76
CA HIS A 57 11.27 6.86 -18.23
C HIS A 57 12.55 6.37 -18.92
N GLU A 58 13.33 7.22 -19.57
CA GLU A 58 14.54 6.78 -20.30
C GLU A 58 15.68 6.37 -19.35
N TYR A 59 15.88 7.09 -18.23
CA TYR A 59 16.81 6.63 -17.18
C TYR A 59 16.31 5.38 -16.42
N THR A 60 15.00 5.14 -16.43
CA THR A 60 14.42 3.94 -15.80
C THR A 60 14.55 2.71 -16.71
N LYS A 61 14.63 2.91 -18.04
CA LYS A 61 14.88 1.84 -19.01
C LYS A 61 16.37 1.47 -19.11
N MET A 62 17.28 2.43 -18.92
CA MET A 62 18.73 2.16 -18.85
C MET A 62 19.18 1.40 -17.59
N THR A 63 18.34 1.27 -16.56
CA THR A 63 18.71 0.61 -15.30
C THR A 63 18.27 -0.85 -15.17
N LYS A 64 17.56 -1.42 -16.17
CA LYS A 64 17.17 -2.85 -16.18
C LYS A 64 18.20 -3.78 -16.83
N ILE A 65 19.49 -3.41 -16.84
CA ILE A 65 20.58 -4.27 -17.33
C ILE A 65 21.21 -5.10 -16.20
N SER A 66 20.80 -4.90 -14.94
CA SER A 66 21.20 -5.79 -13.85
C SER A 66 20.01 -6.62 -13.38
N ASP A 67 20.12 -7.94 -13.47
CA ASP A 67 19.29 -8.92 -12.75
C ASP A 67 19.53 -8.85 -11.22
N SER A 68 19.88 -7.67 -10.70
CA SER A 68 20.15 -7.45 -9.29
C SER A 68 18.83 -7.31 -8.54
N LYS A 69 18.37 -8.42 -7.94
CA LYS A 69 17.30 -8.38 -6.95
C LYS A 69 17.77 -7.50 -5.79
N ARG A 70 16.95 -6.51 -5.40
CA ARG A 70 17.20 -5.72 -4.17
C ARG A 70 17.39 -6.67 -2.98
N PRO A 71 18.34 -6.43 -2.05
CA PRO A 71 18.64 -7.32 -0.93
C PRO A 71 17.41 -7.76 -0.11
N ASN A 72 16.39 -6.91 0.00
CA ASN A 72 15.16 -7.21 0.73
C ASN A 72 14.17 -8.12 -0.03
N ASN A 73 14.32 -8.26 -1.35
CA ASN A 73 13.44 -9.05 -2.20
C ASN A 73 13.95 -10.49 -2.40
N TRP A 74 15.02 -10.88 -1.71
CA TRP A 74 15.57 -12.24 -1.76
C TRP A 74 14.77 -13.17 -0.85
N SER A 75 14.41 -14.36 -1.36
CA SER A 75 13.78 -15.39 -0.54
C SER A 75 14.77 -15.95 0.49
N PRO A 76 14.31 -16.54 1.61
CA PRO A 76 15.20 -17.16 2.59
C PRO A 76 16.10 -18.25 1.98
N GLU A 77 15.57 -19.05 1.06
CA GLU A 77 16.30 -20.11 0.36
C GLU A 77 17.38 -19.54 -0.55
N ASP A 78 17.05 -18.49 -1.32
CA ASP A 78 18.02 -17.82 -2.19
C ASP A 78 19.12 -17.13 -1.36
N LYS A 79 18.78 -16.54 -0.20
CA LYS A 79 19.77 -15.98 0.73
C LYS A 79 20.72 -17.06 1.25
N LEU A 80 20.21 -18.23 1.60
CA LEU A 80 21.02 -19.36 2.06
C LEU A 80 22.00 -19.80 0.97
N LYS A 81 21.52 -20.01 -0.26
CA LYS A 81 22.38 -20.37 -1.40
C LYS A 81 23.50 -19.36 -1.62
N VAL A 82 23.17 -18.07 -1.61
CA VAL A 82 24.15 -17.00 -1.80
C VAL A 82 25.19 -16.99 -0.67
N VAL A 83 24.77 -17.19 0.58
CA VAL A 83 25.71 -17.27 1.71
C VAL A 83 26.63 -18.48 1.58
N THR A 84 26.11 -19.65 1.20
CA THR A 84 26.93 -20.87 1.02
C THR A 84 27.87 -20.76 -0.18
N GLU A 85 27.42 -20.17 -1.29
CA GLU A 85 28.28 -19.90 -2.46
C GLU A 85 29.38 -18.90 -2.09
N ALA A 86 29.04 -17.85 -1.34
CA ALA A 86 30.00 -16.86 -0.87
C ALA A 86 31.05 -17.42 0.11
N ASP A 87 30.70 -18.46 0.88
CA ASP A 87 31.64 -19.14 1.79
C ASP A 87 32.66 -20.02 1.04
N ALA A 88 32.36 -20.42 -0.21
CA ALA A 88 33.23 -21.24 -1.03
C ALA A 88 34.18 -20.43 -1.94
N LEU A 89 34.08 -19.10 -1.93
CA LEU A 89 34.85 -18.20 -2.79
C LEU A 89 35.95 -17.47 -2.01
N ASP A 90 37.11 -17.31 -2.64
CA ASP A 90 38.19 -16.45 -2.14
C ASP A 90 37.80 -14.96 -2.20
N ASP A 91 38.47 -14.12 -1.39
CA ASP A 91 38.17 -12.69 -1.26
C ASP A 91 38.11 -11.92 -2.59
N ALA A 92 38.95 -12.29 -3.56
CA ALA A 92 38.97 -11.69 -4.90
C ALA A 92 37.68 -12.00 -5.70
N HIS A 93 37.25 -13.27 -5.69
CA HIS A 93 36.07 -13.74 -6.39
C HIS A 93 34.77 -13.36 -5.66
N LEU A 94 34.83 -13.25 -4.32
CA LEU A 94 33.71 -12.82 -3.48
C LEU A 94 33.25 -11.40 -3.85
N GLY A 95 34.19 -10.48 -4.08
CA GLY A 95 33.86 -9.11 -4.47
C GLY A 95 33.15 -9.03 -5.82
N GLU A 96 33.60 -9.79 -6.81
CA GLU A 96 32.94 -9.88 -8.12
C GLU A 96 31.54 -10.52 -8.03
N PHE A 97 31.45 -11.63 -7.31
CA PHE A 97 30.20 -12.34 -7.07
C PHE A 97 29.13 -11.43 -6.42
N LEU A 98 29.52 -10.69 -5.40
CA LEU A 98 28.65 -9.73 -4.71
C LEU A 98 28.14 -8.63 -5.65
N ARG A 99 29.02 -8.04 -6.47
CA ARG A 99 28.61 -7.01 -7.44
C ARG A 99 27.64 -7.57 -8.48
N LYS A 100 27.90 -8.78 -9.01
CA LYS A 100 27.01 -9.46 -9.97
C LYS A 100 25.62 -9.72 -9.38
N LYS A 101 25.55 -10.03 -8.08
CA LYS A 101 24.28 -10.28 -7.37
C LYS A 101 23.63 -8.99 -6.82
N GLY A 102 24.29 -7.83 -6.95
CA GLY A 102 23.82 -6.55 -6.37
C GLY A 102 23.84 -6.51 -4.85
N LEU A 103 24.80 -7.20 -4.24
CA LEU A 103 24.92 -7.37 -2.80
C LEU A 103 26.22 -6.73 -2.28
N HIS A 104 26.21 -6.42 -0.98
CA HIS A 104 27.36 -5.92 -0.25
C HIS A 104 27.73 -6.91 0.84
N GLN A 105 28.98 -6.86 1.30
CA GLN A 105 29.47 -7.74 2.36
C GLN A 105 28.69 -7.57 3.67
N THR A 106 28.13 -6.37 3.92
CA THR A 106 27.23 -6.10 5.04
C THR A 106 25.96 -6.95 4.98
N HIS A 107 25.38 -7.14 3.79
CA HIS A 107 24.21 -7.99 3.60
C HIS A 107 24.52 -9.46 3.92
N LEU A 108 25.68 -9.97 3.47
CA LEU A 108 26.11 -11.33 3.81
C LEU A 108 26.28 -11.52 5.32
N LYS A 109 26.98 -10.61 5.99
CA LYS A 109 27.17 -10.66 7.45
C LYS A 109 25.82 -10.64 8.18
N GLN A 110 24.92 -9.77 7.75
CA GLN A 110 23.56 -9.71 8.31
C GLN A 110 22.80 -11.02 8.10
N TRP A 111 22.84 -11.61 6.91
CA TRP A 111 22.13 -12.86 6.62
C TRP A 111 22.71 -14.03 7.40
N ARG A 112 24.04 -14.13 7.54
CA ARG A 112 24.69 -15.12 8.42
C ARG A 112 24.20 -14.99 9.85
N LEU A 113 24.16 -13.77 10.40
CA LEU A 113 23.64 -13.52 11.74
C LEU A 113 22.15 -13.88 11.86
N GLN A 114 21.33 -13.56 10.86
CA GLN A 114 19.90 -13.91 10.86
C GLN A 114 19.70 -15.44 10.87
N MET A 115 20.50 -16.18 10.11
CA MET A 115 20.46 -17.65 10.08
C MET A 115 20.89 -18.25 11.42
N LEU A 116 22.01 -17.79 11.98
CA LEU A 116 22.48 -18.23 13.30
C LEU A 116 21.45 -17.93 14.40
N ASN A 117 20.88 -16.73 14.40
CA ASN A 117 19.81 -16.36 15.31
C ASN A 117 18.56 -17.22 15.08
N GLY A 118 18.21 -17.56 13.84
CA GLY A 118 17.10 -18.45 13.52
C GLY A 118 17.29 -19.84 14.09
N LEU A 119 18.48 -20.42 13.94
CA LEU A 119 18.84 -21.73 14.51
C LEU A 119 18.87 -21.70 16.04
N GLN A 120 19.40 -20.63 16.64
CA GLN A 120 19.46 -20.48 18.10
C GLN A 120 18.08 -20.20 18.72
N SER A 121 17.23 -19.45 18.02
CA SER A 121 15.88 -19.08 18.49
C SER A 121 14.80 -20.09 18.13
N GLY A 122 15.08 -21.02 17.21
CA GLY A 122 14.17 -22.04 16.69
C GLY A 122 13.58 -23.00 17.74
N PHE A 123 14.15 -23.03 18.95
CA PHE A 123 13.65 -23.84 20.07
C PHE A 123 13.38 -23.06 21.36
N SER A 124 13.41 -21.72 21.32
CA SER A 124 13.09 -20.97 22.54
C SER A 124 11.58 -21.03 22.81
N LYS A 125 11.18 -21.80 23.83
CA LYS A 125 9.81 -21.82 24.40
C LYS A 125 9.22 -20.41 24.61
N LYS A 126 10.08 -19.40 24.75
CA LYS A 126 9.73 -17.97 24.84
C LYS A 126 9.03 -17.43 23.58
N ASN A 127 9.49 -17.78 22.38
CA ASN A 127 8.87 -17.32 21.12
C ASN A 127 7.50 -17.96 20.91
N ALA A 128 7.35 -19.27 21.18
CA ALA A 128 6.05 -19.94 21.12
C ALA A 128 5.05 -19.37 22.14
N LYS A 129 5.52 -19.03 23.36
CA LYS A 129 4.69 -18.39 24.39
C LYS A 129 4.25 -16.98 23.97
N LYS A 130 5.16 -16.19 23.37
CA LYS A 130 4.85 -14.86 22.84
C LYS A 130 3.82 -14.94 21.70
N MET A 131 4.02 -15.80 20.72
CA MET A 131 3.06 -16.02 19.62
C MET A 131 1.68 -16.42 20.14
N LYS A 132 1.59 -17.29 21.14
CA LYS A 132 0.29 -17.65 21.77
C LYS A 132 -0.34 -16.47 22.51
N ALA A 133 0.45 -15.64 23.20
CA ALA A 133 -0.05 -14.45 23.87
C ALA A 133 -0.56 -13.41 22.87
N ASP A 134 0.19 -13.17 21.80
CA ASP A 134 -0.16 -12.24 20.73
C ASP A 134 -1.45 -12.71 20.02
N ALA A 135 -1.57 -14.01 19.70
CA ALA A 135 -2.78 -14.57 19.11
C ALA A 135 -4.02 -14.44 20.01
N LYS A 136 -3.87 -14.61 21.33
CA LYS A 136 -4.96 -14.36 22.29
C LYS A 136 -5.35 -12.89 22.31
N ARG A 137 -4.37 -11.98 22.28
CA ARG A 137 -4.62 -10.53 22.26
C ARG A 137 -5.36 -10.13 20.99
N ILE A 138 -4.95 -10.62 19.82
CA ILE A 138 -5.62 -10.39 18.54
C ILE A 138 -7.09 -10.80 18.63
N ARG A 139 -7.40 -12.03 19.05
CA ARG A 139 -8.80 -12.48 19.20
C ARG A 139 -9.61 -11.62 20.17
N SER A 140 -9.00 -11.18 21.28
CA SER A 140 -9.70 -10.30 22.23
C SER A 140 -10.02 -8.94 21.60
N LEU A 141 -9.08 -8.38 20.85
CA LEU A 141 -9.25 -7.10 20.17
C LEU A 141 -10.29 -7.20 19.05
N GLU A 142 -10.27 -8.27 18.25
CA GLU A 142 -11.26 -8.53 17.21
C GLU A 142 -12.67 -8.65 17.80
N LYS A 143 -12.83 -9.34 18.93
CA LYS A 143 -14.12 -9.47 19.61
C LYS A 143 -14.62 -8.13 20.13
N ASP A 144 -13.74 -7.32 20.72
CA ASP A 144 -14.09 -6.00 21.22
C ASP A 144 -14.41 -5.03 20.09
N LEU A 145 -13.73 -5.14 18.95
CA LEU A 145 -13.99 -4.37 17.75
C LEU A 145 -15.38 -4.73 17.20
N ASN A 146 -15.69 -6.01 17.03
CA ASN A 146 -16.99 -6.47 16.55
C ASN A 146 -18.15 -6.03 17.47
N ARG A 147 -17.95 -6.03 18.79
CA ARG A 147 -18.95 -5.52 19.74
C ARG A 147 -19.19 -4.01 19.58
N LYS A 148 -18.11 -3.24 19.40
CA LYS A 148 -18.20 -1.79 19.18
C LYS A 148 -18.87 -1.49 17.84
N ASP A 149 -18.52 -2.22 16.78
CA ASP A 149 -19.14 -2.06 15.46
C ASP A 149 -20.63 -2.39 15.49
N LYS A 150 -21.04 -3.42 16.25
CA LYS A 150 -22.47 -3.73 16.43
C LYS A 150 -23.22 -2.60 17.16
N ALA A 151 -22.68 -2.10 18.26
CA ALA A 151 -23.28 -0.98 18.98
C ALA A 151 -23.35 0.28 18.11
N LEU A 152 -22.30 0.55 17.33
CA LEU A 152 -22.28 1.65 16.37
C LEU A 152 -23.37 1.47 15.30
N ALA A 153 -23.51 0.28 14.74
CA ALA A 153 -24.56 -0.03 13.76
C ALA A 153 -25.97 0.14 14.35
N GLU A 154 -26.19 -0.29 15.60
CA GLU A 154 -27.46 -0.09 16.32
C GLU A 154 -27.76 1.41 16.49
N THR A 155 -26.79 2.22 16.92
CA THR A 155 -26.97 3.68 17.02
C THR A 155 -27.24 4.35 15.67
N ALA A 156 -26.55 3.91 14.62
CA ALA A 156 -26.79 4.39 13.26
C ALA A 156 -28.20 4.03 12.78
N ALA A 157 -28.68 2.83 13.07
CA ALA A 157 -30.03 2.39 12.75
C ALA A 157 -31.10 3.24 13.47
N LEU A 158 -30.89 3.56 14.75
CA LEU A 158 -31.77 4.45 15.51
C LEU A 158 -31.80 5.87 14.92
N LEU A 159 -30.66 6.43 14.52
CA LEU A 159 -30.59 7.74 13.86
C LEU A 159 -31.33 7.75 12.51
N VAL A 160 -31.16 6.69 11.72
CA VAL A 160 -31.88 6.53 10.44
C VAL A 160 -33.39 6.43 10.68
N LEU A 161 -33.82 5.66 11.68
CA LEU A 161 -35.23 5.54 12.03
C LEU A 161 -35.83 6.87 12.48
N LYS A 162 -35.15 7.61 13.37
CA LYS A 162 -35.56 8.95 13.80
C LYS A 162 -35.77 9.88 12.60
N LYS A 163 -34.79 9.91 11.67
CA LYS A 163 -34.88 10.72 10.47
C LYS A 163 -36.10 10.35 9.60
N LYS A 164 -36.35 9.05 9.40
CA LYS A 164 -37.52 8.59 8.62
C LYS A 164 -38.84 8.95 9.29
N VAL A 165 -38.93 8.88 10.61
CA VAL A 165 -40.12 9.30 11.36
C VAL A 165 -40.36 10.80 11.18
N GLN A 166 -39.33 11.64 11.34
CA GLN A 166 -39.44 13.08 11.10
C GLN A 166 -39.88 13.41 9.66
N GLU A 167 -39.41 12.64 8.67
CA GLU A 167 -39.79 12.83 7.26
C GLU A 167 -41.27 12.46 6.99
N ILE A 168 -41.83 11.49 7.73
CA ILE A 168 -43.22 11.05 7.57
C ILE A 168 -44.19 11.94 8.36
N TRP A 169 -43.84 12.31 9.59
CA TRP A 169 -44.75 13.00 10.51
C TRP A 169 -44.51 14.52 10.62
N GLY A 170 -43.42 15.04 10.05
CA GLY A 170 -43.01 16.44 10.26
C GLY A 170 -42.43 16.65 11.67
N ASP A 171 -41.73 17.77 11.88
CA ASP A 171 -41.22 18.12 13.21
C ASP A 171 -42.41 18.52 14.13
N GLU A 172 -42.55 17.86 15.28
CA GLU A 172 -43.44 18.28 16.38
C GLU A 172 -42.95 19.55 17.10
N ASP A 173 -41.83 20.12 16.66
CA ASP A 173 -41.24 21.36 17.19
C ASP A 173 -41.53 22.57 16.26
N ASP A 174 -42.78 22.75 15.83
CA ASP A 174 -43.25 24.09 15.42
C ASP A 174 -43.85 24.78 16.66
N PRO A 175 -43.09 25.61 17.41
CA PRO A 175 -43.66 26.42 18.46
C PRO A 175 -44.62 27.40 17.77
N THR A 176 -45.90 27.06 17.85
CA THR A 176 -47.01 27.86 17.34
C THR A 176 -46.77 29.29 17.83
N ALA A 177 -46.42 30.17 16.89
CA ALA A 177 -46.22 31.58 17.16
C ALA A 177 -47.50 32.10 17.80
N GLY A 178 -47.44 32.40 19.09
CA GLY A 178 -48.55 32.93 19.87
C GLY A 178 -49.06 34.20 19.22
N SER A 179 -50.22 34.10 18.58
CA SER A 179 -51.06 35.23 18.24
C SER A 179 -51.48 35.90 19.54
N ASN A 180 -50.78 36.98 19.91
CA ASN A 180 -51.22 37.89 20.96
C ASN A 180 -51.97 39.03 20.29
N GLY A 181 -53.29 39.05 20.50
CA GLY A 181 -54.20 40.05 19.97
C GLY A 181 -53.94 41.46 20.52
N LYS A 182 -54.28 42.44 19.67
CA LYS A 182 -54.73 43.78 20.01
C LYS A 182 -55.86 44.16 19.07
#